data_AF-A0A2V6T559-F1
#
_entry.id   AF-A0A2V6T559-F1
#
_cell.length_a   1.000
_cell.length_b   1.000
_cell.length_c   1.000
_cell.angle_alpha   90.00
_cell.angle_beta   90.00
_cell.angle_gamma   90.00
#
_symmetry.space_group_name_H-M   'P 1'
#
loop_
_entity.id
_entity.type
_entity.pdbx_description
1 polymer ?
#
loop_
_entity_poly.entity_id
_entity_poly.type
_entity_poly.pdbx_seq_one_letter_code
_entity_poly.pdbx_strand_id
1 'polypeptide(L)'
;MRIRYSRWDGSQSVPDLDADEILSAISDDLMADGDLWSALRRMYQRGAQTPQGRMPGLQDLLKRLRKERQQKLDRYDLGSTMEDIQKKLDEILQTERQGIEQRVPPGAERDQKMERLDQMPPSPAGRIRALQSYDFTEPEAKRKFDELLKSLQQQMMQPFLQNMQQGLQNMSPQDLQRMREMMRDLNRMMRDRLNGEEPDFQGFKDKWGQQFPGAESLDDVLEQMGRRMGQMQSLMESLSPEQRQQMQDMMRSLFMQDERLEAEMRQLAANLEQLMPMDSMRQRYEFRGEEEIGMREAMELMS
;
A
#
# COMPACT_ATOMS: atom_id res chain seq x y z
N MET A 1 -10.28 7.05 25.72
CA MET A 1 -9.63 5.91 25.03
C MET A 1 -10.74 4.97 24.58
N ARG A 2 -11.06 4.92 23.28
CA ARG A 2 -12.08 3.98 22.75
C ARG A 2 -11.35 2.73 22.28
N ILE A 3 -11.61 1.60 22.93
CA ILE A 3 -11.08 0.29 22.53
C ILE A 3 -12.00 -0.23 21.45
N ARG A 4 -11.47 -0.47 20.24
CA ARG A 4 -12.19 -1.16 19.17
C ARG A 4 -11.80 -2.63 19.19
N TYR A 5 -12.79 -3.50 19.23
CA TYR A 5 -12.62 -4.94 19.12
C TYR A 5 -12.76 -5.33 17.64
N SER A 6 -11.78 -6.02 17.07
CA SER A 6 -11.86 -6.65 15.75
C SER A 6 -12.29 -8.13 15.89
N ARG A 7 -12.87 -8.69 14.83
CA ARG A 7 -13.26 -10.11 14.78
C ARG A 7 -12.03 -10.99 14.54
N TRP A 8 -12.05 -12.20 15.11
CA TRP A 8 -11.04 -13.24 14.97
C TRP A 8 -10.91 -13.68 13.50
N ASP A 9 -9.73 -13.46 12.90
CA ASP A 9 -9.46 -13.74 11.48
C ASP A 9 -8.66 -15.04 11.25
N GLY A 10 -8.43 -15.83 12.31
CA GLY A 10 -7.77 -17.13 12.22
C GLY A 10 -6.26 -17.10 12.01
N SER A 11 -5.64 -15.92 11.87
CA SER A 11 -4.18 -15.76 11.76
C SER A 11 -3.43 -15.88 13.10
N GLN A 12 -4.18 -16.01 14.19
CA GLN A 12 -3.68 -15.96 15.56
C GLN A 12 -3.45 -17.39 16.07
N SER A 13 -2.19 -17.77 16.27
CA SER A 13 -1.85 -19.05 16.89
C SER A 13 -2.21 -19.04 18.38
N VAL A 14 -3.23 -19.79 18.78
CA VAL A 14 -3.48 -20.09 20.19
C VAL A 14 -2.41 -21.11 20.62
N PRO A 15 -1.71 -20.93 21.76
CA PRO A 15 -0.85 -21.97 22.30
C PRO A 15 -1.66 -23.26 22.51
N ASP A 16 -1.08 -24.43 22.25
CA ASP A 16 -1.68 -25.71 22.68
C ASP A 16 -1.75 -25.68 24.21
N LEU A 17 -2.95 -25.40 24.73
CA LEU A 17 -3.22 -25.38 26.16
C LEU A 17 -3.79 -26.75 26.52
N ASP A 18 -2.95 -27.62 27.10
CA ASP A 18 -3.38 -28.94 27.56
C ASP A 18 -4.37 -28.79 28.72
N ALA A 19 -5.55 -29.41 28.58
CA ALA A 19 -6.65 -29.30 29.53
C ALA A 19 -6.27 -29.77 30.95
N ASP A 20 -5.34 -30.73 31.05
CA ASP A 20 -4.84 -31.30 32.30
C ASP A 20 -3.91 -30.32 33.05
N GLU A 21 -3.16 -29.47 32.34
CA GLU A 21 -2.30 -28.46 32.95
C GLU A 21 -3.11 -27.32 33.57
N ILE A 22 -4.21 -26.94 32.92
CA ILE A 22 -5.18 -25.96 33.43
C ILE A 22 -5.85 -26.51 34.69
N LEU A 23 -6.19 -27.80 34.71
CA LEU A 23 -6.84 -28.44 35.85
C LEU A 23 -5.93 -28.47 37.09
N SER A 24 -4.64 -28.75 36.89
CA SER A 24 -3.63 -28.79 37.95
C SER A 24 -3.39 -27.41 38.57
N ALA A 25 -3.28 -26.36 37.74
CA ALA A 25 -3.07 -24.99 38.21
C ALA A 25 -4.27 -24.39 38.97
N ILE A 26 -5.48 -24.93 38.75
CA ILE A 26 -6.71 -24.50 39.41
C ILE A 26 -7.00 -25.34 40.68
N SER A 27 -6.53 -26.59 40.74
CA SER A 27 -6.79 -27.53 41.85
C SER A 27 -6.31 -27.02 43.21
N ASP A 28 -5.15 -26.37 43.26
CA ASP A 28 -4.58 -25.84 44.50
C ASP A 28 -5.41 -24.67 45.07
N ASP A 29 -5.99 -23.83 44.19
CA ASP A 29 -6.83 -22.68 44.57
C ASP A 29 -8.28 -23.09 44.88
N LEU A 30 -8.75 -24.22 44.32
CA LEU A 30 -10.10 -24.75 44.57
C LEU A 30 -10.26 -25.28 46.01
N MET A 31 -9.17 -25.80 46.58
CA MET A 31 -9.11 -26.30 47.96
C MET A 31 -9.16 -25.19 49.02
N ALA A 32 -8.85 -23.94 48.65
CA ALA A 32 -8.73 -22.82 49.60
C ALA A 32 -10.03 -22.02 49.79
N ASP A 33 -10.78 -21.73 48.71
CA ASP A 33 -11.96 -20.83 48.77
C ASP A 33 -13.16 -21.28 47.92
N GLY A 34 -13.10 -22.43 47.23
CA GLY A 34 -14.25 -23.06 46.57
C GLY A 34 -14.85 -22.35 45.34
N ASP A 35 -14.34 -21.18 44.93
CA ASP A 35 -14.86 -20.43 43.77
C ASP A 35 -13.90 -20.43 42.57
N LEU A 36 -14.19 -21.33 41.62
CA LEU A 36 -13.51 -21.49 40.34
C LEU A 36 -13.48 -20.18 39.52
N TRP A 37 -14.53 -19.37 39.60
CA TRP A 37 -14.65 -18.13 38.81
C TRP A 37 -13.68 -17.05 39.29
N SER A 38 -13.47 -16.98 40.60
CA SER A 38 -12.53 -16.06 41.22
C SER A 38 -11.08 -16.44 40.93
N ALA A 39 -10.76 -17.74 40.93
CA ALA A 39 -9.44 -18.27 40.57
C ALA A 39 -9.11 -18.00 39.09
N LEU A 40 -10.04 -18.29 38.17
CA LEU A 40 -9.88 -18.00 36.74
C LEU A 40 -9.69 -16.50 36.48
N ARG A 41 -10.47 -15.63 37.14
CA ARG A 41 -10.34 -14.18 36.99
C ARG A 41 -8.96 -13.68 37.44
N ARG A 42 -8.42 -14.22 38.53
CA ARG A 42 -7.07 -13.87 39.03
C ARG A 42 -5.99 -14.37 38.07
N MET A 43 -6.14 -15.58 37.54
CA MET A 43 -5.25 -16.14 36.52
C MET A 43 -5.23 -15.26 35.25
N TYR A 44 -6.38 -14.87 34.72
CA TYR A 44 -6.44 -13.98 33.56
C TYR A 44 -5.84 -12.60 33.84
N GLN A 45 -6.01 -12.04 35.05
CA GLN A 45 -5.52 -10.71 35.37
C GLN A 45 -4.01 -10.66 35.67
N ARG A 46 -3.47 -11.66 36.36
CA ARG A 46 -2.08 -11.62 36.89
C ARG A 46 -1.18 -12.74 36.38
N GLY A 47 -1.73 -13.70 35.65
CA GLY A 47 -1.05 -14.93 35.23
C GLY A 47 -1.17 -16.03 36.30
N ALA A 48 -0.80 -17.25 35.94
CA ALA A 48 -0.70 -18.40 36.85
C ALA A 48 0.71 -18.97 36.84
N GLN A 49 1.08 -19.61 37.94
CA GLN A 49 2.31 -20.37 38.05
C GLN A 49 1.98 -21.80 37.59
N THR A 50 2.57 -22.26 36.48
CA THR A 50 2.41 -23.63 35.98
C THR A 50 3.72 -24.40 36.18
N PRO A 51 3.70 -25.74 36.13
CA PRO A 51 4.90 -26.58 36.30
C PRO A 51 6.01 -26.30 35.27
N GLN A 52 5.66 -25.77 34.10
CA GLN A 52 6.60 -25.40 33.03
C GLN A 52 7.07 -23.93 33.10
N GLY A 53 6.52 -23.11 34.01
CA GLY A 53 6.92 -21.72 34.19
C GLY A 53 5.77 -20.79 34.55
N ARG A 54 6.02 -19.47 34.51
CA ARG A 54 4.97 -18.48 34.77
C ARG A 54 4.17 -18.21 33.49
N MET A 55 2.89 -18.57 33.49
CA MET A 55 1.96 -18.18 32.43
C MET A 55 1.71 -16.66 32.53
N PRO A 56 1.97 -15.88 31.47
CA PRO A 56 1.75 -14.43 31.49
C PRO A 56 0.26 -14.10 31.59
N GLY A 57 -0.10 -13.14 32.45
CA GLY A 57 -1.48 -12.64 32.51
C GLY A 57 -1.81 -11.73 31.33
N LEU A 58 -3.09 -11.37 31.20
CA LEU A 58 -3.56 -10.42 30.18
C LEU A 58 -2.83 -9.07 30.27
N GLN A 59 -2.48 -8.61 31.47
CA GLN A 59 -1.70 -7.37 31.64
C GLN A 59 -0.29 -7.49 31.05
N ASP A 60 0.36 -8.64 31.24
CA ASP A 60 1.70 -8.89 30.71
C ASP A 60 1.67 -9.05 29.18
N LEU A 61 0.63 -9.70 28.65
CA LEU A 61 0.39 -9.80 27.21
C LEU A 61 0.10 -8.42 26.60
N LEU A 62 -0.75 -7.60 27.22
CA LEU A 62 -1.01 -6.23 26.77
C LEU A 62 0.26 -5.35 26.85
N LYS A 63 1.09 -5.54 27.88
CA LYS A 63 2.36 -4.84 28.02
C LYS A 63 3.37 -5.27 26.95
N ARG A 64 3.45 -6.57 26.64
CA ARG A 64 4.25 -7.10 25.53
C ARG A 64 3.75 -6.60 24.19
N LEU A 65 2.44 -6.60 23.94
CA LEU A 65 1.85 -6.11 22.69
C LEU A 65 2.13 -4.62 22.49
N ARG A 66 2.02 -3.80 23.54
CA ARG A 66 2.41 -2.39 23.50
C ARG A 66 3.90 -2.22 23.21
N LYS A 67 4.74 -3.04 23.84
CA LYS A 67 6.19 -3.01 23.64
C LYS A 67 6.58 -3.45 22.24
N GLU A 68 5.96 -4.50 21.69
CA GLU A 68 6.17 -4.93 20.30
C GLU A 68 5.66 -3.90 19.30
N ARG A 69 4.49 -3.31 19.55
CA ARG A 69 4.00 -2.20 18.73
C ARG A 69 5.02 -1.06 18.71
N GLN A 70 5.52 -0.68 19.87
CA GLN A 70 6.51 0.40 19.97
C GLN A 70 7.84 0.00 19.33
N GLN A 71 8.32 -1.22 19.53
CA GLN A 71 9.53 -1.73 18.87
C GLN A 71 9.38 -1.85 17.35
N LYS A 72 8.18 -2.19 16.84
CA LYS A 72 7.91 -2.14 15.40
C LYS A 72 7.92 -0.70 14.91
N LEU A 73 7.32 0.22 15.66
CA LEU A 73 7.36 1.66 15.35
C LEU A 73 8.77 2.28 15.46
N ASP A 74 9.64 1.75 16.32
CA ASP A 74 11.03 2.18 16.47
C ASP A 74 11.95 1.50 15.44
N ARG A 75 11.62 0.27 15.00
CA ARG A 75 12.38 -0.48 13.99
C ARG A 75 12.18 0.08 12.58
N TYR A 76 11.07 0.76 12.32
CA TYR A 76 10.94 1.62 11.17
C TYR A 76 11.34 3.03 11.63
N ASP A 77 12.36 3.66 11.02
CA ASP A 77 12.83 5.03 11.26
C ASP A 77 11.77 6.13 10.99
N LEU A 78 10.51 5.90 11.34
CA LEU A 78 9.38 6.80 11.10
C LEU A 78 9.38 7.96 12.09
N GLY A 79 9.94 7.78 13.29
CA GLY A 79 10.05 8.85 14.30
C GLY A 79 10.96 9.99 13.86
N SER A 80 12.17 9.66 13.38
CA SER A 80 13.16 10.63 12.89
C SER A 80 12.72 11.26 11.56
N THR A 81 12.21 10.46 10.63
CA THR A 81 11.75 10.96 9.33
C THR A 81 10.52 11.87 9.45
N MET A 82 9.59 11.61 10.38
CA MET A 82 8.44 12.47 10.60
C MET A 82 8.82 13.81 11.24
N GLU A 83 9.82 13.83 12.13
CA GLU A 83 10.37 15.07 12.67
C GLU A 83 11.08 15.90 11.59
N ASP A 84 11.82 15.26 10.70
CA ASP A 84 12.46 15.92 9.57
C ASP A 84 11.44 16.51 8.58
N ILE A 85 10.34 15.80 8.32
CA ILE A 85 9.23 16.30 7.50
C ILE A 85 8.58 17.52 8.14
N GLN A 86 8.35 17.49 9.46
CA GLN A 86 7.81 18.65 10.19
C GLN A 86 8.71 19.88 10.05
N LYS A 87 10.02 19.72 10.29
CA LYS A 87 11.00 20.81 10.15
C LYS A 87 10.99 21.39 8.74
N LYS A 88 11.04 20.55 7.71
CA LYS A 88 10.99 21.00 6.30
C LYS A 88 9.69 21.75 5.97
N LEU A 89 8.55 21.27 6.48
CA LEU A 89 7.28 21.96 6.30
C LEU A 89 7.26 23.33 7.00
N ASP A 90 7.79 23.42 8.22
CA ASP A 90 7.89 24.68 8.94
C ASP A 90 8.79 25.69 8.20
N GLU A 91 9.93 25.23 7.65
CA GLU A 91 10.81 26.05 6.82
C GLU A 91 10.11 26.57 5.55
N ILE A 92 9.32 25.72 4.87
CA ILE A 92 8.53 26.10 3.69
C ILE A 92 7.52 27.19 4.07
N LEU A 93 6.78 27.00 5.17
CA LEU A 93 5.79 27.96 5.64
C LEU A 93 6.42 29.28 6.04
N GLN A 94 7.58 29.25 6.70
CA GLN A 94 8.32 30.45 7.06
C GLN A 94 8.80 31.21 5.82
N THR A 95 9.31 30.48 4.82
CA THR A 95 9.75 31.04 3.54
C THR A 95 8.58 31.72 2.80
N GLU A 96 7.40 31.06 2.75
CA GLU A 96 6.20 31.64 2.13
C GLU A 96 5.70 32.86 2.90
N ARG A 97 5.67 32.83 4.25
CA ARG A 97 5.31 33.99 5.07
C ARG A 97 6.19 35.18 4.72
N GLN A 98 7.51 35.01 4.72
CA GLN A 98 8.45 36.08 4.36
C GLN A 98 8.22 36.59 2.93
N GLY A 99 7.97 35.70 1.98
CA GLY A 99 7.68 36.09 0.60
C GLY A 99 6.39 36.90 0.47
N ILE A 100 5.34 36.52 1.20
CA ILE A 100 4.09 37.30 1.29
C ILE A 100 4.38 38.69 1.87
N GLU A 101 5.16 38.79 2.94
CA GLU A 101 5.46 40.09 3.56
C GLU A 101 6.20 41.06 2.65
N GLN A 102 7.08 40.52 1.79
CA GLN A 102 7.93 41.31 0.90
C GLN A 102 7.22 41.64 -0.43
N ARG A 103 6.43 40.71 -0.98
CA ARG A 103 5.85 40.83 -2.32
C ARG A 103 4.39 41.27 -2.32
N VAL A 104 3.65 41.02 -1.25
CA VAL A 104 2.24 41.41 -1.15
C VAL A 104 2.14 42.70 -0.35
N PRO A 105 1.56 43.78 -0.92
CA PRO A 105 1.39 45.02 -0.20
C PRO A 105 0.48 44.83 1.03
N PRO A 106 0.67 45.62 2.11
CA PRO A 106 -0.21 45.56 3.28
C PRO A 106 -1.67 45.80 2.89
N GLY A 107 -2.57 44.92 3.35
CA GLY A 107 -4.00 44.99 3.04
C GLY A 107 -4.69 43.63 3.18
N ALA A 108 -5.98 43.60 2.83
CA ALA A 108 -6.83 42.43 3.02
C ALA A 108 -6.31 41.14 2.34
N GLU A 109 -5.64 41.26 1.20
CA GLU A 109 -5.06 40.11 0.49
C GLU A 109 -3.91 39.46 1.27
N ARG A 110 -3.02 40.29 1.85
CA ARG A 110 -1.92 39.80 2.69
C ARG A 110 -2.47 39.11 3.94
N ASP A 111 -3.45 39.72 4.59
CA ASP A 111 -4.06 39.18 5.81
C ASP A 111 -4.74 37.83 5.53
N GLN A 112 -5.49 37.71 4.43
CA GLN A 112 -6.13 36.45 4.02
C GLN A 112 -5.12 35.33 3.70
N LYS A 113 -3.98 35.66 3.07
CA LYS A 113 -2.93 34.67 2.79
C LYS A 113 -2.27 34.22 4.08
N MET A 114 -1.95 35.14 5.00
CA MET A 114 -1.38 34.81 6.30
C MET A 114 -2.34 33.94 7.14
N GLU A 115 -3.62 34.29 7.18
CA GLU A 115 -4.63 33.54 7.93
C GLU A 115 -4.78 32.11 7.38
N ARG A 116 -4.69 31.92 6.06
CA ARG A 116 -4.68 30.59 5.45
C ARG A 116 -3.47 29.74 5.87
N LEU A 117 -2.31 30.35 6.07
CA LEU A 117 -1.12 29.64 6.58
C LEU A 117 -1.26 29.30 8.07
N ASP A 118 -1.96 30.14 8.85
CA ASP A 118 -2.22 29.91 10.28
C ASP A 118 -3.29 28.84 10.52
N GLN A 119 -4.29 28.74 9.64
CA GLN A 119 -5.35 27.74 9.70
C GLN A 119 -4.92 26.35 9.20
N MET A 120 -3.63 26.15 8.89
CA MET A 120 -3.15 24.86 8.41
C MET A 120 -3.30 23.76 9.48
N PRO A 121 -3.63 22.52 9.08
CA PRO A 121 -3.73 21.41 10.01
C PRO A 121 -2.42 21.20 10.81
N PRO A 122 -2.49 20.75 12.06
CA PRO A 122 -1.29 20.49 12.86
C PRO A 122 -0.54 19.22 12.40
N SER A 123 -1.18 18.35 11.62
CA SER A 123 -0.58 17.10 11.17
C SER A 123 0.24 17.30 9.87
N PRO A 124 1.42 16.67 9.74
CA PRO A 124 2.25 16.77 8.52
C PRO A 124 1.49 16.41 7.23
N ALA A 125 0.72 15.31 7.26
CA ALA A 125 -0.10 14.89 6.13
C ALA A 125 -1.24 15.87 5.80
N GLY A 126 -1.77 16.59 6.81
CA GLY A 126 -2.76 17.64 6.58
C GLY A 126 -2.15 18.88 5.93
N ARG A 127 -0.95 19.29 6.40
CA ARG A 127 -0.19 20.40 5.81
C ARG A 127 0.21 20.15 4.37
N ILE A 128 0.72 18.96 4.05
CA ILE A 128 1.10 18.59 2.68
C ILE A 128 -0.11 18.72 1.73
N ARG A 129 -1.27 18.21 2.13
CA ARG A 129 -2.50 18.33 1.32
C ARG A 129 -2.94 19.78 1.13
N ALA A 130 -2.91 20.57 2.19
CA ALA A 130 -3.26 21.99 2.10
C ALA A 130 -2.30 22.73 1.14
N LEU A 131 -0.99 22.47 1.26
CA LEU A 131 0.05 23.07 0.43
C LEU A 131 0.01 22.62 -1.03
N GLN A 132 -0.46 21.40 -1.32
CA GLN A 132 -0.61 20.91 -2.70
C GLN A 132 -1.62 21.72 -3.51
N SER A 133 -2.71 22.17 -2.86
CA SER A 133 -3.71 23.08 -3.46
C SER A 133 -3.40 24.56 -3.24
N TYR A 134 -2.31 24.88 -2.56
CA TYR A 134 -1.99 26.25 -2.18
C TYR A 134 -1.26 26.99 -3.31
N ASP A 135 -1.67 28.24 -3.53
CA ASP A 135 -1.04 29.12 -4.52
C ASP A 135 0.08 29.92 -3.86
N PHE A 136 1.31 29.41 -4.01
CA PHE A 136 2.53 30.00 -3.43
C PHE A 136 2.85 31.37 -4.02
N THR A 137 3.09 32.32 -3.14
CA THR A 137 3.55 33.66 -3.48
C THR A 137 5.06 33.70 -3.68
N GLU A 138 5.80 32.89 -2.92
CA GLU A 138 7.25 32.75 -2.99
C GLU A 138 7.66 31.57 -3.88
N PRO A 139 8.34 31.80 -5.02
CA PRO A 139 8.86 30.72 -5.85
C PRO A 139 9.82 29.78 -5.12
N GLU A 140 10.61 30.30 -4.16
CA GLU A 140 11.51 29.47 -3.36
C GLU A 140 10.75 28.50 -2.43
N ALA A 141 9.66 28.96 -1.79
CA ALA A 141 8.84 28.11 -0.93
C ALA A 141 8.20 26.96 -1.73
N LYS A 142 7.73 27.26 -2.95
CA LYS A 142 7.22 26.25 -3.87
C LYS A 142 8.28 25.20 -4.23
N ARG A 143 9.49 25.64 -4.59
CA ARG A 143 10.60 24.72 -4.90
C ARG A 143 10.93 23.79 -3.73
N LYS A 144 11.04 24.34 -2.51
CA LYS A 144 11.28 23.54 -1.29
C LYS A 144 10.16 22.52 -1.05
N PHE A 145 8.91 22.90 -1.30
CA PHE A 145 7.77 21.98 -1.21
C PHE A 145 7.81 20.88 -2.26
N ASP A 146 8.10 21.20 -3.51
CA ASP A 146 8.24 20.23 -4.60
C ASP A 146 9.38 19.23 -4.32
N GLU A 147 10.50 19.71 -3.77
CA GLU A 147 11.62 18.87 -3.32
C GLU A 147 11.23 17.95 -2.16
N LEU A 148 10.49 18.47 -1.18
CA LEU A 148 9.95 17.67 -0.09
C LEU A 148 9.05 16.55 -0.63
N LEU A 149 8.09 16.88 -1.48
CA LEU A 149 7.19 15.91 -2.12
C LEU A 149 7.96 14.83 -2.87
N LYS A 150 8.95 15.22 -3.67
CA LYS A 150 9.79 14.28 -4.41
C LYS A 150 10.55 13.33 -3.46
N SER A 151 11.13 13.86 -2.39
CA SER A 151 11.86 13.05 -1.40
C SER A 151 10.96 12.05 -0.68
N LEU A 152 9.74 12.47 -0.34
CA LEU A 152 8.72 11.61 0.28
C LEU A 152 8.31 10.49 -0.65
N GLN A 153 8.00 10.82 -1.90
CA GLN A 153 7.65 9.85 -2.93
C GLN A 153 8.76 8.81 -3.11
N GLN A 154 10.02 9.26 -3.21
CA GLN A 154 11.16 8.36 -3.32
C GLN A 154 11.27 7.41 -2.13
N GLN A 155 11.14 7.93 -0.91
CA GLN A 155 11.26 7.13 0.32
C GLN A 155 10.13 6.09 0.44
N MET A 156 8.91 6.45 0.07
CA MET A 156 7.76 5.54 0.05
C MET A 156 7.90 4.42 -0.98
N MET A 157 8.59 4.69 -2.09
CA MET A 157 8.79 3.73 -3.18
C MET A 157 9.99 2.79 -2.95
N GLN A 158 10.91 3.11 -2.03
CA GLN A 158 12.08 2.26 -1.78
C GLN A 158 11.72 0.81 -1.40
N PRO A 159 10.81 0.53 -0.45
CA PRO A 159 10.46 -0.84 -0.09
C PRO A 159 9.82 -1.59 -1.26
N PHE A 160 8.98 -0.90 -2.05
CA PHE A 160 8.35 -1.48 -3.23
C PHE A 160 9.37 -1.91 -4.27
N LEU A 161 10.33 -1.03 -4.60
CA LEU A 161 11.40 -1.32 -5.55
C LEU A 161 12.29 -2.48 -5.06
N GLN A 162 12.61 -2.52 -3.77
CA GLN A 162 13.44 -3.57 -3.19
C GLN A 162 12.73 -4.94 -3.24
N ASN A 163 11.44 -4.99 -2.92
CA ASN A 163 10.64 -6.21 -3.05
C ASN A 163 10.52 -6.66 -4.51
N MET A 164 10.34 -5.73 -5.44
CA MET A 164 10.27 -6.04 -6.87
C MET A 164 11.60 -6.60 -7.38
N GLN A 165 12.73 -6.01 -6.99
CA GLN A 165 14.07 -6.51 -7.31
C GLN A 165 14.26 -7.94 -6.81
N GLN A 166 13.88 -8.22 -5.56
CA GLN A 166 13.95 -9.57 -5.01
C GLN A 166 13.04 -10.55 -5.76
N GLY A 167 11.82 -10.14 -6.10
CA GLY A 167 10.89 -10.96 -6.87
C GLY A 167 11.44 -11.33 -8.25
N LEU A 168 12.04 -10.38 -8.96
CA LEU A 168 12.66 -10.61 -10.27
C LEU A 168 13.92 -11.49 -10.17
N GLN A 169 14.76 -11.27 -9.15
CA GLN A 169 15.94 -12.10 -8.92
C GLN A 169 15.60 -13.54 -8.53
N ASN A 170 14.49 -13.74 -7.83
CA ASN A 170 14.02 -15.06 -7.41
C ASN A 170 13.17 -15.75 -8.48
N MET A 171 12.95 -15.13 -9.63
CA MET A 171 12.09 -15.70 -10.67
C MET A 171 12.81 -16.87 -11.36
N SER A 172 12.16 -18.03 -11.36
CA SER A 172 12.74 -19.22 -11.98
C SER A 172 12.50 -19.23 -13.51
N PRO A 173 13.31 -20.01 -14.27
CA PRO A 173 13.03 -20.24 -15.69
C PRO A 173 11.64 -20.85 -15.96
N GLN A 174 11.11 -21.60 -15.01
CA GLN A 174 9.76 -22.20 -15.11
C GLN A 174 8.67 -21.13 -14.97
N ASP A 175 8.87 -20.13 -14.11
CA ASP A 175 7.95 -19.01 -13.96
C ASP A 175 7.89 -18.16 -15.23
N LEU A 176 9.07 -17.91 -15.84
CA LEU A 176 9.17 -17.25 -17.14
C LEU A 176 8.45 -18.02 -18.23
N GLN A 177 8.63 -19.34 -18.27
CA GLN A 177 7.93 -20.17 -19.24
C GLN A 177 6.41 -20.09 -19.06
N ARG A 178 5.90 -20.22 -17.83
CA ARG A 178 4.46 -20.09 -17.54
C ARG A 178 3.91 -18.74 -17.97
N MET A 179 4.62 -17.66 -17.65
CA MET A 179 4.23 -16.31 -18.05
C MET A 179 4.16 -16.17 -19.57
N ARG A 180 5.16 -16.71 -20.29
CA ARG A 180 5.19 -16.70 -21.75
C ARG A 180 4.01 -17.47 -22.36
N GLU A 181 3.69 -18.64 -21.82
CA GLU A 181 2.54 -19.45 -22.25
C GLU A 181 1.21 -18.70 -22.05
N MET A 182 1.04 -18.05 -20.90
CA MET A 182 -0.13 -17.20 -20.64
C MET A 182 -0.26 -16.06 -21.66
N MET A 183 0.82 -15.33 -21.92
CA MET A 183 0.81 -14.24 -22.89
C MET A 183 0.49 -14.73 -24.31
N ARG A 184 0.99 -15.92 -24.67
CA ARG A 184 0.72 -16.53 -25.96
C ARG A 184 -0.74 -16.93 -26.14
N ASP A 185 -1.34 -17.52 -25.11
CA ASP A 185 -2.76 -17.89 -25.11
C ASP A 185 -3.64 -16.63 -25.19
N LEU A 186 -3.27 -15.57 -24.45
CA LEU A 186 -3.94 -14.27 -24.52
C LEU A 186 -3.81 -13.61 -25.91
N ASN A 187 -2.61 -13.61 -26.49
CA ASN A 187 -2.35 -13.11 -27.85
C ASN A 187 -3.13 -13.88 -28.92
N ARG A 188 -3.42 -15.17 -28.70
CA ARG A 188 -4.31 -15.93 -29.57
C ARG A 188 -5.74 -15.40 -29.48
N MET A 189 -6.31 -15.36 -28.27
CA MET A 189 -7.69 -14.88 -28.08
C MET A 189 -7.92 -13.47 -28.63
N MET A 190 -6.95 -12.56 -28.45
CA MET A 190 -7.06 -11.22 -29.02
C MET A 190 -7.03 -11.21 -30.55
N ARG A 191 -6.19 -12.06 -31.17
CA ARG A 191 -6.15 -12.19 -32.63
C ARG A 191 -7.44 -12.78 -33.19
N ASP A 192 -7.96 -13.83 -32.56
CA ASP A 192 -9.23 -14.46 -32.95
C ASP A 192 -10.33 -13.39 -32.95
N ARG A 193 -10.42 -12.59 -31.86
CA ARG A 193 -11.34 -11.47 -31.78
C ARG A 193 -11.13 -10.40 -32.85
N LEU A 194 -9.88 -10.01 -33.12
CA LEU A 194 -9.53 -9.04 -34.17
C LEU A 194 -9.94 -9.53 -35.57
N ASN A 195 -9.91 -10.84 -35.79
CA ASN A 195 -10.35 -11.49 -37.02
C ASN A 195 -11.88 -11.69 -37.09
N GLY A 196 -12.62 -11.35 -36.02
CA GLY A 196 -14.06 -11.59 -35.91
C GLY A 196 -14.44 -13.03 -35.56
N GLU A 197 -13.48 -13.83 -35.09
CA GLU A 197 -13.67 -15.19 -34.62
C GLU A 197 -13.98 -15.20 -33.11
N GLU A 198 -14.67 -16.25 -32.64
CA GLU A 198 -14.98 -16.43 -31.23
C GLU A 198 -13.75 -16.99 -30.49
N PRO A 199 -13.16 -16.24 -29.52
CA PRO A 199 -11.99 -16.70 -28.80
C PRO A 199 -12.32 -17.82 -27.81
N ASP A 200 -11.42 -18.80 -27.67
CA ASP A 200 -11.54 -19.88 -26.68
C ASP A 200 -11.23 -19.38 -25.25
N PHE A 201 -12.18 -18.64 -24.69
CA PHE A 201 -12.06 -18.12 -23.33
C PHE A 201 -12.14 -19.24 -22.27
N GLN A 202 -12.91 -20.29 -22.52
CA GLN A 202 -13.05 -21.39 -21.56
C GLN A 202 -11.70 -22.10 -21.35
N GLY A 203 -11.01 -22.44 -22.44
CA GLY A 203 -9.68 -23.04 -22.37
C GLY A 203 -8.64 -22.12 -21.71
N PHE A 204 -8.76 -20.80 -21.88
CA PHE A 204 -7.93 -19.84 -21.18
C PHE A 204 -8.23 -19.78 -19.67
N LYS A 205 -9.51 -19.73 -19.30
CA LYS A 205 -9.96 -19.68 -17.91
C LYS A 205 -9.54 -20.93 -17.13
N ASP A 206 -9.62 -22.10 -17.75
CA ASP A 206 -9.23 -23.36 -17.13
C ASP A 206 -7.73 -23.40 -16.76
N LYS A 207 -6.88 -22.74 -17.55
CA LYS A 207 -5.43 -22.68 -17.31
C LYS A 207 -5.00 -21.49 -16.45
N TRP A 208 -5.60 -20.32 -16.68
CA TRP A 208 -5.10 -19.03 -16.18
C TRP A 208 -6.09 -18.28 -15.29
N GLY A 209 -7.25 -18.86 -14.99
CA GLY A 209 -8.31 -18.20 -14.21
C GLY A 209 -7.88 -17.74 -12.81
N GLN A 210 -6.87 -18.38 -12.22
CA GLN A 210 -6.30 -17.94 -10.93
C GLN A 210 -5.64 -16.55 -11.02
N GLN A 211 -5.10 -16.18 -12.20
CA GLN A 211 -4.41 -14.90 -12.42
C GLN A 211 -5.40 -13.75 -12.69
N PHE A 212 -6.62 -14.10 -13.09
CA PHE A 212 -7.73 -13.20 -13.44
C PHE A 212 -8.99 -13.57 -12.65
N PRO A 213 -8.96 -13.38 -11.31
CA PRO A 213 -10.09 -13.76 -10.47
C PRO A 213 -11.35 -12.98 -10.88
N GLY A 214 -12.48 -13.68 -10.94
CA GLY A 214 -13.77 -13.10 -11.29
C GLY A 214 -13.95 -12.74 -12.78
N ALA A 215 -12.99 -13.07 -13.65
CA ALA A 215 -13.17 -12.87 -15.10
C ALA A 215 -14.11 -13.93 -15.69
N GLU A 216 -15.16 -13.48 -16.38
CA GLU A 216 -16.13 -14.33 -17.07
C GLU A 216 -16.01 -14.25 -18.60
N SER A 217 -15.24 -13.28 -19.10
CA SER A 217 -15.02 -13.06 -20.52
C SER A 217 -13.61 -12.52 -20.82
N LEU A 218 -13.25 -12.54 -22.11
CA LEU A 218 -12.04 -11.86 -22.60
C LEU A 218 -12.10 -10.35 -22.31
N ASP A 219 -13.27 -9.73 -22.36
CA ASP A 219 -13.44 -8.31 -22.03
C ASP A 219 -13.05 -8.01 -20.57
N ASP A 220 -13.46 -8.86 -19.64
CA ASP A 220 -13.09 -8.69 -18.22
C ASP A 220 -11.58 -8.82 -18.02
N VAL A 221 -10.95 -9.76 -18.73
CA VAL A 221 -9.48 -9.92 -18.70
C VAL A 221 -8.79 -8.66 -19.22
N LEU A 222 -9.23 -8.15 -20.38
CA LEU A 222 -8.67 -6.94 -20.98
C LEU A 222 -8.88 -5.71 -20.08
N GLU A 223 -10.03 -5.59 -19.43
CA GLU A 223 -10.32 -4.52 -18.48
C GLU A 223 -9.40 -4.61 -17.25
N GLN A 224 -9.28 -5.79 -16.65
CA GLN A 224 -8.37 -5.99 -15.51
C GLN A 224 -6.93 -5.67 -15.89
N MET A 225 -6.48 -6.06 -17.08
CA MET A 225 -5.15 -5.72 -17.59
C MET A 225 -4.99 -4.22 -17.81
N GLY A 226 -5.98 -3.55 -18.40
CA GLY A 226 -5.99 -2.10 -18.57
C GLY A 226 -5.82 -1.37 -17.24
N ARG A 227 -6.58 -1.76 -16.21
CA ARG A 227 -6.47 -1.20 -14.85
C ARG A 227 -5.07 -1.42 -14.26
N ARG A 228 -4.53 -2.64 -14.36
CA ARG A 228 -3.17 -2.97 -13.87
C ARG A 228 -2.08 -2.19 -14.62
N MET A 229 -2.20 -2.03 -15.94
CA MET A 229 -1.28 -1.23 -16.74
C MET A 229 -1.35 0.25 -16.39
N GLY A 230 -2.55 0.81 -16.17
CA GLY A 230 -2.71 2.19 -15.73
C GLY A 230 -2.05 2.46 -14.37
N GLN A 231 -2.18 1.52 -13.42
CA GLN A 231 -1.46 1.59 -12.15
C GLN A 231 0.06 1.53 -12.33
N MET A 232 0.55 0.65 -13.21
CA MET A 232 1.99 0.55 -13.53
C MET A 232 2.51 1.82 -14.22
N GLN A 233 1.72 2.44 -15.10
CA GLN A 233 2.09 3.70 -15.75
C GLN A 233 2.17 4.84 -14.73
N SER A 234 1.17 4.98 -13.86
CA SER A 234 1.21 5.96 -12.76
C SER A 234 2.43 5.75 -11.85
N LEU A 235 2.77 4.50 -11.56
CA LEU A 235 4.00 4.16 -10.84
C LEU A 235 5.25 4.60 -11.65
N MET A 236 5.34 4.30 -12.94
CA MET A 236 6.48 4.69 -13.79
C MET A 236 6.65 6.21 -13.91
N GLU A 237 5.55 6.94 -13.92
CA GLU A 237 5.53 8.41 -13.86
C GLU A 237 6.02 8.92 -12.50
N SER A 238 5.71 8.20 -11.43
CA SER A 238 6.11 8.51 -10.05
C SER A 238 7.59 8.25 -9.75
N LEU A 239 8.28 7.43 -10.56
CA LEU A 239 9.70 7.12 -10.38
C LEU A 239 10.61 8.26 -10.82
N SER A 240 11.74 8.41 -10.13
CA SER A 240 12.80 9.34 -10.56
C SER A 240 13.43 8.89 -11.90
N PRO A 241 14.07 9.80 -12.65
CA PRO A 241 14.77 9.44 -13.89
C PRO A 241 15.78 8.30 -13.71
N GLU A 242 16.53 8.31 -12.60
CA GLU A 242 17.53 7.31 -12.27
C GLU A 242 16.89 5.96 -11.95
N GLN A 243 15.80 5.97 -11.16
CA GLN A 243 15.06 4.75 -10.83
C GLN A 243 14.39 4.13 -12.06
N ARG A 244 13.87 4.98 -12.96
CA ARG A 244 13.31 4.56 -14.24
C ARG A 244 14.36 3.89 -15.11
N GLN A 245 15.57 4.46 -15.18
CA GLN A 245 16.70 3.86 -15.91
C GLN A 245 17.06 2.50 -15.32
N GLN A 246 17.19 2.40 -13.98
CA GLN A 246 17.46 1.14 -13.31
C GLN A 246 16.39 0.07 -13.62
N MET A 247 15.12 0.45 -13.66
CA MET A 247 14.04 -0.47 -14.03
C MET A 247 14.15 -0.93 -15.49
N GLN A 248 14.48 -0.03 -16.41
CA GLN A 248 14.70 -0.40 -17.82
C GLN A 248 15.86 -1.39 -17.96
N ASP A 249 16.94 -1.20 -17.22
CA ASP A 249 18.08 -2.11 -17.26
C ASP A 249 17.72 -3.50 -16.70
N MET A 250 16.90 -3.56 -15.65
CA MET A 250 16.36 -4.84 -15.16
C MET A 250 15.45 -5.53 -16.19
N MET A 251 14.56 -4.79 -16.84
CA MET A 251 13.69 -5.34 -17.89
C MET A 251 14.51 -5.86 -19.08
N ARG A 252 15.56 -5.12 -19.48
CA ARG A 252 16.50 -5.57 -20.53
C ARG A 252 17.18 -6.87 -20.13
N SER A 253 17.66 -6.99 -18.90
CA SER A 253 18.25 -8.23 -18.39
C SER A 253 17.26 -9.39 -18.46
N LEU A 254 16.00 -9.15 -18.10
CA LEU A 254 14.94 -10.16 -18.19
C LEU A 254 14.69 -10.61 -19.63
N PHE A 255 14.59 -9.68 -20.57
CA PHE A 255 14.38 -10.01 -21.99
C PHE A 255 15.59 -10.68 -22.64
N MET A 256 16.81 -10.37 -22.19
CA MET A 256 18.02 -11.11 -22.60
C MET A 256 17.98 -12.57 -22.15
N GLN A 257 17.32 -12.89 -21.03
CA GLN A 257 17.16 -14.27 -20.58
C GLN A 257 16.10 -15.03 -21.40
N ASP A 258 15.13 -14.32 -21.99
CA ASP A 258 14.05 -14.92 -22.77
C ASP A 258 13.53 -13.99 -23.88
N GLU A 259 14.18 -14.03 -25.05
CA GLU A 259 13.80 -13.23 -26.23
C GLU A 259 12.37 -13.52 -26.71
N ARG A 260 11.85 -14.73 -26.42
CA ARG A 260 10.49 -15.12 -26.82
C ARG A 260 9.45 -14.39 -25.98
N LEU A 261 9.73 -14.15 -24.71
CA LEU A 261 8.86 -13.34 -23.86
C LEU A 261 8.75 -11.91 -24.39
N GLU A 262 9.87 -11.30 -24.81
CA GLU A 262 9.87 -9.97 -25.42
C GLU A 262 8.97 -9.94 -26.67
N ALA A 263 9.04 -10.97 -27.52
CA ALA A 263 8.19 -11.07 -28.70
C ALA A 263 6.69 -11.12 -28.35
N GLU A 264 6.30 -11.95 -27.38
CA GLU A 264 4.91 -12.05 -26.93
C GLU A 264 4.40 -10.74 -26.30
N MET A 265 5.25 -10.04 -25.53
CA MET A 265 4.92 -8.73 -24.96
C MET A 265 4.67 -7.66 -26.04
N ARG A 266 5.51 -7.63 -27.09
CA ARG A 266 5.32 -6.70 -28.21
C ARG A 266 4.03 -6.97 -28.97
N GLN A 267 3.72 -8.26 -29.21
CA GLN A 267 2.46 -8.64 -29.84
C GLN A 267 1.27 -8.24 -28.98
N LEU A 268 1.36 -8.45 -27.67
CA LEU A 268 0.31 -8.06 -26.73
C LEU A 268 0.05 -6.56 -26.78
N ALA A 269 1.10 -5.74 -26.73
CA ALA A 269 0.98 -4.29 -26.81
C ALA A 269 0.30 -3.85 -28.13
N ALA A 270 0.71 -4.42 -29.27
CA ALA A 270 0.11 -4.10 -30.57
C ALA A 270 -1.38 -4.51 -30.64
N ASN A 271 -1.73 -5.69 -30.13
CA ASN A 271 -3.12 -6.17 -30.10
C ASN A 271 -4.00 -5.32 -29.17
N LEU A 272 -3.47 -4.91 -28.01
CA LEU A 272 -4.17 -4.06 -27.06
C LEU A 272 -4.43 -2.66 -27.60
N GLU A 273 -3.44 -2.05 -28.27
CA GLU A 273 -3.60 -0.74 -28.90
C GLU A 273 -4.73 -0.76 -29.94
N GLN A 274 -4.85 -1.86 -30.69
CA GLN A 274 -5.88 -2.03 -31.70
C GLN A 274 -7.29 -2.33 -31.11
N LEU A 275 -7.36 -3.11 -30.03
CA LEU A 275 -8.62 -3.47 -29.36
C LEU A 275 -9.14 -2.40 -28.40
N MET A 276 -8.24 -1.63 -27.78
CA MET A 276 -8.55 -0.56 -26.84
C MET A 276 -7.87 0.75 -27.29
N PRO A 277 -8.36 1.41 -28.35
CA PRO A 277 -7.86 2.71 -28.74
C PRO A 277 -8.05 3.70 -27.57
N MET A 278 -7.02 4.48 -27.25
CA MET A 278 -6.96 5.39 -26.08
C MET A 278 -8.19 6.31 -25.91
N ASP A 279 -8.92 6.62 -26.98
CA ASP A 279 -10.16 7.40 -26.94
C ASP A 279 -11.33 6.66 -26.25
N SER A 280 -11.37 5.33 -26.33
CA SER A 280 -12.38 4.50 -25.66
C SER A 280 -12.17 4.41 -24.14
N MET A 281 -10.94 4.59 -23.65
CA MET A 281 -10.64 4.71 -22.21
C MET A 281 -11.11 6.05 -21.64
N ARG A 282 -11.06 7.12 -22.44
CA ARG A 282 -11.60 8.44 -22.06
C ARG A 282 -13.13 8.48 -22.09
N GLN A 283 -13.77 7.78 -23.03
CA GLN A 283 -15.23 7.77 -23.17
C GLN A 283 -15.98 6.94 -22.12
N ARG A 284 -15.38 5.92 -21.50
CA ARG A 284 -16.01 5.22 -20.35
C ARG A 284 -15.94 6.00 -19.03
N TYR A 285 -15.20 7.11 -18.99
CA TYR A 285 -15.15 8.07 -17.89
C TYR A 285 -15.96 9.33 -18.20
N GLU A 286 -17.09 9.21 -18.90
CA GLU A 286 -18.15 10.22 -18.78
C GLU A 286 -18.69 10.20 -17.34
N PHE A 287 -18.14 11.12 -16.55
CA PHE A 287 -18.63 11.61 -15.26
C PHE A 287 -20.14 11.43 -15.11
N ARG A 288 -20.54 10.47 -14.27
CA ARG A 288 -21.85 10.49 -13.65
C ARG A 288 -21.69 10.22 -12.16
N GLY A 289 -21.48 11.30 -11.42
CA GLY A 289 -21.53 11.33 -9.96
C GLY A 289 -20.17 11.17 -9.29
N GLU A 290 -19.78 12.20 -8.54
CA GLU A 290 -18.70 12.29 -7.57
C GLU A 290 -18.34 10.96 -6.89
N GLU A 291 -17.17 10.38 -7.21
CA GLU A 291 -16.45 9.53 -6.24
C GLU A 291 -14.97 9.31 -6.61
N GLU A 292 -14.10 10.17 -6.06
CA GLU A 292 -12.67 9.90 -5.92
C GLU A 292 -12.48 8.68 -5.00
N ILE A 293 -12.32 7.49 -5.58
CA ILE A 293 -11.96 6.27 -4.85
C ILE A 293 -10.49 5.95 -5.11
N GLY A 294 -9.68 6.31 -4.12
CA GLY A 294 -8.27 5.95 -4.01
C GLY A 294 -7.70 6.29 -2.62
N MET A 295 -8.26 7.30 -1.95
CA MET A 295 -7.83 7.72 -0.60
C MET A 295 -8.77 7.28 0.53
N ARG A 296 -10.02 6.88 0.22
CA ARG A 296 -11.06 6.53 1.19
C ARG A 296 -10.82 5.15 1.85
N GLU A 297 -10.47 4.13 1.06
CA GLU A 297 -10.11 2.79 1.55
C GLU A 297 -8.82 2.77 2.36
N ALA A 298 -7.87 3.66 2.06
CA ALA A 298 -6.65 3.82 2.84
C ALA A 298 -6.90 4.46 4.23
N MET A 299 -8.00 5.22 4.40
CA MET A 299 -8.33 5.91 5.66
C MET A 299 -9.21 5.08 6.60
N GLU A 300 -9.96 4.10 6.13
CA GLU A 300 -10.73 3.19 7.01
C GLU A 300 -9.83 2.25 7.82
N LEU A 301 -8.69 1.84 7.27
CA LEU A 301 -7.68 1.04 7.96
C LEU A 301 -6.91 1.79 9.06
N MET A 302 -7.02 3.12 9.11
CA MET A 302 -6.38 3.96 10.14
C MET A 302 -7.36 4.47 11.21
N SER A 303 -8.59 3.97 11.20
CA SER A 303 -9.53 4.17 12.29
C SER A 303 -9.39 3.02 13.29
#